data_AF-A0A445C9N4-F1
#
_entry.id   AF-A0A445C9N4-F1
#
_cell.length_a   1.000
_cell.length_b   1.000
_cell.length_c   1.000
_cell.angle_alpha   90.00
_cell.angle_beta   90.00
_cell.angle_gamma   90.00
#
_symmetry.space_group_name_H-M   'P 1'
#
loop_
_entity.id
_entity.type
_entity.pdbx_description
1 polymer ?
#
loop_
_entity_poly.entity_id
_entity_poly.type
_entity_poly.pdbx_seq_one_letter_code
_entity_poly.pdbx_strand_id
1 'polypeptide(L)'
;MLDRWNEVFKVREMPSGPRMIPNPNLRRVCKGRPKITRFLNEMDIREMRSPRRCRLCGAEGHSRIRCPHRGGSSAGGNVPNS
;
A
#
# COMPACT_ATOMS: atom_id res chain seq x y z
N MET A 1 24.91 -30.41 -15.50
CA MET A 1 24.34 -29.91 -14.21
C MET A 1 24.77 -28.48 -13.88
N LEU A 2 25.97 -28.02 -14.28
CA LEU A 2 26.42 -26.63 -14.10
C LEU A 2 25.83 -25.64 -15.14
N ASP A 3 25.26 -26.12 -16.23
CA ASP A 3 24.86 -25.28 -17.37
C ASP A 3 23.62 -24.41 -17.15
N ARG A 4 22.81 -24.71 -16.13
CA ARG A 4 21.58 -23.94 -15.86
C ARG A 4 21.84 -22.58 -15.22
N TRP A 5 22.98 -22.42 -14.55
CA TRP A 5 23.37 -21.13 -13.98
C TRP A 5 23.74 -20.10 -15.06
N ASN A 6 24.28 -20.57 -16.19
CA ASN A 6 24.64 -19.74 -17.34
C ASN A 6 23.42 -19.16 -18.09
N GLU A 7 22.22 -19.71 -17.84
CA GLU A 7 20.96 -19.21 -18.42
C GLU A 7 20.49 -17.93 -17.71
N VAL A 8 20.74 -17.83 -16.39
CA VAL A 8 20.29 -16.72 -15.53
C VAL A 8 21.38 -15.66 -15.34
N PHE A 9 22.62 -16.09 -15.17
CA PHE A 9 23.77 -15.22 -14.93
C PHE A 9 24.89 -15.56 -15.91
N LYS A 10 25.48 -14.53 -16.53
CA LYS A 10 26.68 -14.69 -17.35
C LYS A 10 27.90 -14.25 -16.54
N VAL A 11 28.91 -15.10 -16.43
CA VAL A 11 30.20 -14.70 -15.87
C VAL A 11 30.96 -13.88 -16.92
N ARG A 12 31.46 -12.71 -16.52
CA ARG A 12 32.41 -11.93 -17.33
C ARG A 12 33.70 -11.71 -16.54
N GLU A 13 34.83 -11.86 -17.21
CA GLU A 13 36.13 -11.46 -16.68
C GLU A 13 36.26 -9.94 -16.72
N MET A 14 36.59 -9.35 -15.58
CA MET A 14 36.89 -7.92 -15.45
C MET A 14 38.31 -7.75 -14.87
N PRO A 15 38.91 -6.56 -14.97
CA PRO A 15 40.24 -6.30 -14.39
C PRO A 15 40.33 -6.57 -12.88
N SER A 16 39.18 -6.52 -12.17
CA SER A 16 39.05 -6.85 -10.76
C SER A 16 38.73 -8.32 -10.48
N GLY A 17 38.78 -9.20 -11.50
CA GLY A 17 38.40 -10.61 -11.43
C GLY A 17 37.00 -10.92 -12.00
N PRO A 18 36.62 -12.21 -12.04
CA PRO A 18 35.36 -12.68 -12.61
C PRO A 18 34.16 -12.16 -11.80
N ARG A 19 33.15 -11.61 -12.49
CA ARG A 19 31.89 -11.21 -11.85
C ARG A 19 30.69 -11.82 -12.56
N MET A 20 29.70 -12.22 -11.77
CA MET A 20 28.39 -12.66 -12.25
C MET A 20 27.56 -11.46 -12.69
N ILE A 21 27.12 -11.45 -13.94
CA ILE A 21 26.27 -10.42 -14.51
C ILE A 21 24.87 -11.01 -14.75
N PRO A 22 23.82 -10.43 -14.13
CA PRO A 22 22.44 -10.84 -14.39
C PRO A 22 22.08 -10.64 -15.87
N ASN A 23 21.42 -11.63 -16.48
CA ASN A 23 21.00 -11.55 -17.87
C ASN A 23 19.99 -10.39 -18.08
N PRO A 24 20.29 -9.39 -18.92
CA PRO A 24 19.38 -8.27 -19.16
C PRO A 24 18.00 -8.67 -19.69
N ASN A 25 17.90 -9.77 -20.43
CA ASN A 25 16.65 -10.27 -21.02
C ASN A 25 15.72 -10.93 -19.99
N LEU A 26 16.27 -11.38 -18.86
CA LEU A 26 15.51 -11.97 -17.76
C LEU A 26 15.19 -10.95 -16.66
N ARG A 27 15.52 -9.67 -16.88
CA ARG A 27 15.16 -8.60 -15.96
C ARG A 27 13.65 -8.43 -15.95
N ARG A 28 13.04 -8.55 -14.78
CA ARG A 28 11.64 -8.15 -14.59
C ARG A 28 11.48 -6.67 -15.00
N VAL A 29 10.74 -6.44 -16.09
CA VAL A 29 10.50 -5.12 -16.68
C VAL A 29 9.52 -4.30 -15.85
N CYS A 30 8.64 -4.97 -15.09
CA CYS A 30 7.69 -4.29 -14.21
C CYS A 30 8.40 -3.64 -13.03
N LYS A 31 8.56 -2.32 -13.07
CA LYS A 31 8.91 -1.52 -11.89
C LYS A 31 7.68 -1.41 -11.00
N GLY A 32 7.68 -2.13 -9.89
CA GLY A 32 6.71 -1.96 -8.80
C GLY A 32 5.92 -3.21 -8.44
N ARG A 33 5.19 -3.10 -7.33
CA ARG A 33 4.29 -4.15 -6.85
C ARG A 33 3.13 -4.30 -7.86
N PRO A 34 2.79 -5.52 -8.30
CA PRO A 34 1.57 -5.76 -9.05
C PRO A 34 0.40 -5.09 -8.33
N LYS A 35 -0.39 -4.29 -9.06
CA LYS A 35 -1.54 -3.57 -8.50
C LYS A 35 -2.65 -4.59 -8.27
N ILE A 36 -2.54 -5.36 -7.19
CA ILE A 36 -3.60 -6.25 -6.77
C ILE A 36 -4.72 -5.37 -6.23
N THR A 37 -5.86 -5.33 -6.92
CA THR A 37 -7.12 -5.00 -6.25
C THR A 37 -7.36 -6.16 -5.30
N ARG A 38 -7.26 -5.94 -3.99
CA ARG A 38 -7.60 -6.99 -3.03
C ARG A 38 -8.99 -7.52 -3.40
N PHE A 39 -9.21 -8.84 -3.34
CA PHE A 39 -10.55 -9.38 -3.44
C PHE A 39 -11.35 -8.87 -2.24
N LEU A 40 -12.43 -8.12 -2.49
CA LEU A 40 -13.26 -7.57 -1.42
C LEU A 40 -14.05 -8.71 -0.78
N ASN A 41 -13.99 -8.82 0.54
CA ASN A 41 -14.83 -9.77 1.27
C ASN A 41 -16.14 -9.10 1.73
N GLU A 42 -17.00 -9.87 2.36
CA GLU A 42 -18.29 -9.37 2.87
C GLU A 42 -18.14 -8.23 3.88
N MET A 43 -17.11 -8.29 4.74
CA MET A 43 -16.81 -7.24 5.72
C MET A 43 -16.42 -5.93 5.02
N ASP A 44 -15.57 -6.00 3.98
CA ASP A 44 -15.17 -4.86 3.17
C ASP A 44 -16.39 -4.19 2.52
N ILE A 45 -17.31 -5.00 1.98
CA ILE A 45 -18.54 -4.52 1.35
C ILE A 45 -19.45 -3.83 2.38
N ARG A 46 -19.61 -4.43 3.58
CA ARG A 46 -20.39 -3.85 4.67
C ARG A 46 -19.80 -2.53 5.17
N GLU A 47 -18.48 -2.45 5.32
CA GLU A 47 -17.79 -1.23 5.73
C GLU A 47 -17.94 -0.11 4.68
N MET A 48 -17.89 -0.44 3.39
CA MET A 48 -18.10 0.53 2.31
C MET A 48 -19.55 1.00 2.18
N ARG A 49 -20.53 0.13 2.48
CA ARG A 49 -21.97 0.47 2.48
C ARG A 49 -22.38 1.33 3.67
N SER A 50 -21.62 1.27 4.77
CA SER A 50 -21.85 2.15 5.91
C SER A 50 -21.56 3.60 5.50
N PRO A 51 -22.44 4.56 5.84
CA PRO A 51 -22.16 5.97 5.58
C PRO A 51 -20.81 6.35 6.17
N ARG A 52 -19.98 7.04 5.38
CA ARG A 52 -18.68 7.48 5.88
C ARG A 52 -18.88 8.49 7.00
N ARG A 53 -18.49 8.09 8.21
CA ARG A 53 -18.48 8.95 9.39
C ARG A 53 -17.19 9.77 9.46
N CYS A 54 -17.31 11.00 9.95
CA CYS A 54 -16.17 11.83 10.24
C CYS A 54 -15.32 11.17 11.33
N ARG A 55 -14.05 10.92 11.04
CA ARG A 55 -13.11 10.31 12.01
C ARG A 55 -12.79 11.21 13.22
N LEU A 56 -13.24 12.46 13.24
CA LEU A 56 -13.04 13.39 14.36
C LEU A 56 -14.27 13.43 15.29
N CYS A 57 -15.46 13.64 14.74
CA CYS A 57 -16.68 13.85 15.53
C CYS A 57 -17.74 12.74 15.36
N GLY A 58 -17.48 11.71 14.56
CA GLY A 58 -18.40 10.59 14.32
C GLY A 58 -19.62 10.92 13.45
N ALA A 59 -19.91 12.19 13.20
CA ALA A 59 -21.05 12.62 12.38
C ALA A 59 -20.86 12.29 10.89
N GLU A 60 -21.96 11.99 10.22
CA GLU A 60 -22.00 11.70 8.78
C GLU A 60 -22.01 13.00 7.95
N GLY A 61 -21.87 12.87 6.63
CA GLY A 61 -21.98 14.01 5.70
C GLY A 61 -20.71 14.82 5.48
N HIS A 62 -19.62 14.57 6.23
CA HIS A 62 -18.34 15.25 6.00
C HIS A 62 -17.12 14.39 6.36
N SER A 63 -15.99 14.70 5.71
CA SER A 63 -14.70 14.08 6.02
C SER A 63 -13.97 14.85 7.13
N ARG A 64 -12.96 14.22 7.76
CA ARG A 64 -12.09 14.86 8.77
C ARG A 64 -11.56 16.24 8.34
N ILE A 65 -11.30 16.44 7.05
CA ILE A 65 -10.76 17.70 6.52
C ILE A 65 -11.79 18.84 6.60
N ARG A 66 -13.07 18.52 6.41
CA ARG A 66 -14.19 19.48 6.45
C ARG A 66 -14.91 19.46 7.79
N CYS A 67 -14.30 18.89 8.82
CA CYS A 67 -14.91 18.81 10.13
C CYS A 67 -14.97 20.20 10.78
N PRO A 68 -16.16 20.66 11.23
CA PRO A 68 -16.29 21.92 11.96
C PRO A 68 -15.42 21.96 13.22
N HIS A 69 -15.16 20.80 13.82
CA HIS A 69 -14.31 20.67 15.01
C HIS A 69 -12.80 20.65 14.70
N ARG A 70 -12.37 20.76 13.43
CA ARG A 70 -10.96 20.67 13.03
C ARG A 70 -10.08 21.80 13.58
N GLY A 71 -10.68 22.94 13.95
CA GLY A 71 -9.99 24.10 14.53
C GLY A 71 -10.26 24.33 16.02
N GLY A 72 -11.03 23.48 16.68
CA GLY A 72 -11.37 23.63 18.08
C GLY A 72 -10.51 22.69 18.93
N SER A 73 -9.52 23.24 19.62
CA SER A 73 -8.95 22.60 20.80
C SER A 73 -10.08 22.07 21.68
N SER A 74 -9.94 20.82 22.10
CA SER A 74 -10.86 20.10 22.97
C SER A 74 -11.25 20.93 24.19
N ALA A 75 -12.42 21.57 24.14
CA ALA A 75 -13.07 22.15 25.30
C ALA A 75 -14.58 22.03 25.11
N GLY A 76 -15.24 21.34 26.04
CA GLY A 76 -16.70 21.27 26.10
C GLY A 76 -17.24 19.86 25.90
N GLY A 77 -17.47 19.17 27.02
CA GLY A 77 -18.20 17.92 27.04
C GLY A 77 -19.62 18.07 26.50
N ASN A 78 -20.19 16.95 26.07
CA ASN A 78 -21.63 16.77 26.11
C ASN A 78 -21.92 15.29 26.29
N VAL A 79 -22.20 14.92 27.54
CA VAL A 79 -22.98 13.73 27.88
C VAL A 79 -24.44 14.15 27.82
N PRO A 80 -25.27 13.47 27.01
CA PRO A 80 -26.65 13.19 27.38
C PRO A 80 -26.80 11.67 27.46
N ASN A 81 -26.76 11.11 28.67
CA ASN A 81 -27.85 10.88 29.62
C ASN A 81 -28.72 9.66 29.27
N SER A 82 -28.72 8.72 30.23
CA SER A 82 -29.64 7.61 30.52
C SER A 82 -29.83 6.53 29.46
#